data_AF-A0A1D9Q861-F1
#
_entry.id   AF-A0A1D9Q861-F1
#
_cell.length_a   1.000
_cell.length_b   1.000
_cell.length_c   1.000
_cell.angle_alpha   90.00
_cell.angle_beta   90.00
_cell.angle_gamma   90.00
#
_symmetry.space_group_name_H-M   'P 1'
#
loop_
_entity.id
_entity.type
_entity.pdbx_description
1 polymer ?
#
loop_
_entity_poly.entity_id
_entity_poly.type
_entity_poly.pdbx_seq_one_letter_code
_entity_poly.pdbx_strand_id
1 'polypeptide(L)' 'MAAAAKTHPQNLPLLITPETFQDCAYKATSANTGLGLEVTSHFARLGAETIIMAVRNLASAYCALADIESSTGIYGVA' A
#
# COMPACT_ATOMS: atom_id res chain seq x y z
N MET A 1 -38.27 -7.52 -5.17
CA MET A 1 -37.40 -8.30 -4.26
C MET A 1 -35.97 -8.13 -4.75
N ALA A 2 -35.22 -7.19 -4.16
CA ALA A 2 -33.89 -6.82 -4.64
C ALA A 2 -32.89 -7.96 -4.39
N ALA A 3 -32.20 -8.40 -5.45
CA ALA A 3 -31.17 -9.42 -5.34
C ALA A 3 -29.99 -8.88 -4.52
N ALA A 4 -29.55 -9.66 -3.52
CA ALA A 4 -28.39 -9.33 -2.70
C ALA A 4 -27.15 -9.21 -3.59
N ALA A 5 -26.59 -8.01 -3.69
CA ALA A 5 -25.32 -7.78 -4.40
C ALA A 5 -24.22 -8.54 -3.66
N LYS A 6 -23.55 -9.47 -4.36
CA LYS A 6 -22.44 -10.26 -3.81
C LYS A 6 -21.21 -9.35 -3.70
N THR A 7 -20.96 -8.78 -2.53
CA THR A 7 -19.88 -7.80 -2.29
C THR A 7 -18.57 -8.40 -1.79
N HIS A 8 -18.45 -9.72 -1.65
CA HIS A 8 -17.22 -10.37 -1.20
C HIS A 8 -16.87 -11.58 -2.09
N PRO A 9 -15.68 -11.60 -2.73
CA PRO A 9 -15.21 -12.78 -3.46
C PRO A 9 -14.90 -13.93 -2.48
N GLN A 10 -15.50 -15.10 -2.74
CA GLN A 10 -15.44 -16.28 -1.87
C GLN A 10 -14.25 -17.20 -2.17
N ASN A 11 -13.37 -16.81 -3.09
CA ASN A 11 -12.24 -17.62 -3.56
C ASN A 11 -10.95 -16.80 -3.41
N LEU A 12 -10.35 -16.85 -2.23
CA LEU A 12 -9.04 -16.28 -1.90
C LEU A 12 -8.05 -17.45 -1.75
N PRO A 13 -6.83 -17.33 -2.31
CA PRO A 13 -5.96 -16.20 -2.03
C PRO A 13 -5.62 -15.36 -3.26
N LEU A 14 -5.73 -14.03 -3.11
CA LEU A 14 -4.98 -13.08 -3.92
C LEU A 14 -3.54 -13.16 -3.38
N LEU A 15 -2.78 -14.13 -3.86
CA LEU A 15 -1.37 -14.23 -3.51
C LEU A 15 -0.68 -13.02 -4.14
N ILE A 16 -0.37 -12.02 -3.33
CA ILE A 16 0.35 -10.86 -3.79
C ILE A 16 1.82 -11.29 -3.92
N THR A 17 2.27 -11.50 -5.16
CA THR A 17 3.68 -11.73 -5.49
C THR A 17 4.28 -10.48 -6.12
N PRO A 18 5.61 -10.29 -6.02
CA PRO A 18 6.27 -9.22 -6.76
C PRO A 18 5.91 -9.21 -8.24
N GLU A 19 5.74 -10.37 -8.91
CA GLU A 19 5.37 -10.40 -10.33
C GLU A 19 3.98 -9.81 -10.61
N THR A 20 3.03 -10.02 -9.70
CA THR A 20 1.66 -9.49 -9.82
C THR A 20 1.52 -8.04 -9.37
N PHE A 21 2.57 -7.49 -8.74
CA PHE A 21 2.55 -6.19 -8.06
C PHE A 21 3.45 -5.13 -8.72
N GLN A 22 4.13 -5.50 -9.80
CA GLN A 22 4.95 -4.59 -10.62
C GLN A 22 4.08 -3.75 -11.57
N ASP A 23 4.66 -2.67 -12.10
CA ASP A 23 4.12 -1.82 -13.18
C ASP A 23 2.73 -1.21 -12.91
N CYS A 24 2.33 -1.11 -11.64
CA CYS A 24 1.05 -0.57 -11.21
C CYS A 24 1.24 0.46 -10.09
N ALA A 25 0.38 1.48 -10.11
CA ALA A 25 0.29 2.46 -9.03
C ALA A 25 -0.70 1.99 -7.96
N TYR A 26 -0.25 1.99 -6.70
CA TYR A 26 -1.06 1.59 -5.55
C TYR A 26 -1.31 2.76 -4.63
N LYS A 27 -2.47 2.78 -3.98
CA LYS A 27 -2.83 3.84 -3.03
C LYS A 27 -3.13 3.26 -1.67
N ALA A 28 -2.52 3.82 -0.63
CA ALA A 28 -2.84 3.54 0.75
C ALA A 28 -3.43 4.79 1.41
N THR A 29 -4.60 4.65 2.04
CA THR A 29 -5.18 5.70 2.88
C THR A 29 -4.72 5.54 4.32
N SER A 30 -4.60 6.64 5.06
CA SER A 30 -4.02 6.64 6.43
C SER A 30 -2.65 5.97 6.48
N ALA A 31 -1.86 6.18 5.42
CA ALA A 31 -0.59 5.48 5.16
C ALA A 31 0.56 5.85 6.10
N ASN A 32 0.38 6.82 7.00
CA ASN A 32 1.44 7.31 7.87
C ASN A 32 1.52 6.61 9.24
N THR A 33 0.57 5.74 9.60
CA THR A 33 0.57 5.03 10.88
C THR A 33 -0.10 3.66 10.80
N GLY A 34 0.18 2.78 11.77
CA GLY A 34 -0.53 1.51 11.96
C GLY A 34 -0.51 0.62 10.71
N LEU A 35 -1.65 0.02 10.39
CA LEU A 35 -1.77 -0.88 9.24
C LEU A 35 -1.53 -0.18 7.90
N GLY A 36 -1.91 1.08 7.76
CA GLY A 36 -1.65 1.83 6.53
C GLY A 36 -0.16 2.00 6.26
N LEU A 37 0.64 2.20 7.32
CA LEU A 37 2.09 2.26 7.23
C LEU A 37 2.69 0.91 6.81
N GLU A 38 2.28 -0.17 7.48
CA GLU A 38 2.80 -1.52 7.16
C GLU A 38 2.43 -1.94 5.74
N VAL A 39 1.22 -1.62 5.28
CA VAL A 39 0.78 -1.86 3.90
C VAL A 39 1.64 -1.09 2.90
N THR A 40 1.98 0.17 3.19
CA THR A 40 2.84 1.00 2.33
C THR A 40 4.26 0.44 2.28
N SER A 41 4.81 0.02 3.43
CA SER A 41 6.10 -0.68 3.50
C SER A 41 6.07 -1.99 2.73
N HIS A 42 4.97 -2.73 2.81
CA HIS A 42 4.78 -3.97 2.05
C HIS A 42 4.72 -3.72 0.53
N PHE A 43 4.05 -2.66 0.08
CA PHE A 43 4.04 -2.25 -1.33
C PHE A 43 5.44 -1.92 -1.85
N ALA A 44 6.23 -1.19 -1.05
CA ALA A 44 7.62 -0.90 -1.39
C ALA A 44 8.44 -2.21 -1.55
N ARG A 45 8.33 -3.13 -0.60
CA ARG A 45 9.02 -4.44 -0.66
C ARG A 45 8.61 -5.31 -1.85
N LEU A 46 7.36 -5.18 -2.30
CA LEU A 46 6.83 -5.92 -3.45
C LEU A 46 7.24 -5.30 -4.80
N GLY A 47 7.86 -4.12 -4.80
CA GLY A 47 8.30 -3.45 -6.03
C GLY A 47 7.19 -2.69 -6.75
N ALA A 48 6.24 -2.11 -6.01
CA ALA A 48 5.28 -1.18 -6.58
C ALA A 48 6.01 -0.03 -7.31
N GLU A 49 5.58 0.27 -8.54
CA GLU A 49 6.19 1.34 -9.36
C GLU A 49 5.92 2.73 -8.75
N THR A 50 4.72 2.93 -8.22
CA THR A 50 4.31 4.19 -7.60
C THR A 50 3.39 3.93 -6.42
N ILE A 51 3.68 4.55 -5.27
CA ILE A 51 2.86 4.42 -4.07
C ILE A 51 2.28 5.78 -3.68
N ILE A 52 0.96 5.90 -3.75
CA ILE A 52 0.25 7.13 -3.38
C ILE A 52 -0.16 7.06 -1.91
N MET A 53 0.56 7.78 -1.05
CA MET A 53 0.23 7.91 0.37
C MET A 53 -0.83 8.99 0.60
N ALA A 54 -2.08 8.57 0.86
CA ALA A 54 -3.17 9.50 1.19
C ALA A 54 -3.24 9.73 2.70
N VAL A 55 -2.78 10.92 3.12
CA VAL A 55 -2.64 11.34 4.52
C VAL A 55 -3.22 12.73 4.75
N ARG A 56 -3.51 13.06 6.02
CA ARG A 56 -4.00 14.40 6.41
C ARG A 56 -2.88 15.36 6.81
N ASN A 57 -1.77 14.84 7.33
CA ASN A 57 -0.64 15.61 7.84
C ASN A 57 0.61 15.21 7.05
N LEU A 58 1.17 16.18 6.30
CA LEU A 58 2.35 15.97 5.48
C LEU A 58 3.63 15.77 6.31
N ALA A 59 3.80 16.48 7.43
CA ALA A 59 5.00 16.32 8.26
C ALA A 59 5.12 14.88 8.79
N SER A 60 4.03 14.34 9.32
CA SER A 60 3.99 12.94 9.76
C SER A 60 4.14 11.96 8.60
N ALA A 61 3.70 12.32 7.40
CA ALA A 61 3.86 11.48 6.22
C ALA A 61 5.31 11.43 5.74
N TYR A 62 6.05 12.54 5.77
CA TYR A 62 7.48 12.55 5.45
C TYR A 62 8.30 11.74 6.44
N CYS A 63 7.97 11.80 7.75
CA CYS A 63 8.58 10.90 8.73
C CYS A 63 8.31 9.43 8.39
N ALA A 64 7.05 9.08 8.12
CA ALA A 64 6.68 7.73 7.73
C ALA A 64 7.37 7.25 6.44
N LEU A 65 7.52 8.14 5.45
CA LEU A 65 8.25 7.85 4.21
C LEU A 65 9.71 7.53 4.52
N ALA A 66 10.40 8.38 5.30
CA ALA A 66 11.78 8.12 5.70
C ALA A 66 11.93 6.80 6.50
N ASP A 67 10.96 6.47 7.35
CA ASP A 67 10.92 5.20 8.07
C ASP A 67 10.73 4.00 7.10
N ILE A 68 9.89 4.12 6.09
CA ILE A 68 9.73 3.09 5.04
C ILE A 68 11.03 2.95 4.26
N GLU A 69 11.63 4.04 3.79
CA GLU A 69 12.85 4.01 2.98
C GLU A 69 14.02 3.42 3.76
N SER A 70 14.19 3.81 5.04
CA SER A 70 15.24 3.27 5.89
C SER A 70 15.03 1.80 6.27
N SER A 71 13.79 1.36 6.49
CA SER A 71 13.48 -0.02 6.87
C SER A 71 13.45 -1.00 5.70
N THR A 72 13.15 -0.52 4.48
CA THR A 72 13.10 -1.35 3.27
C THR A 72 14.37 -1.25 2.44
N GLY A 73 15.13 -0.17 2.57
CA GLY A 73 16.27 0.16 1.70
C GLY A 73 15.87 0.58 0.28
N ILE A 74 14.59 0.85 0.06
CA ILE A 74 14.02 1.23 -1.23
C ILE A 74 13.62 2.70 -1.15
N TYR A 75 14.17 3.53 -2.03
CA TYR A 75 14.05 4.99 -1.97
C TYR A 75 13.22 5.52 -3.14
N GLY A 76 12.54 6.66 -2.95
CA GLY A 76 11.82 7.37 -4.01
C GLY A 76 10.54 6.68 -4.48
N VAL A 77 9.90 5.89 -3.61
CA VAL A 77 8.74 5.05 -3.96
C VAL A 77 7.38 5.76 -3.81
N ALA A 78 7.31 6.90 -3.11
CA ALA A 78 6.06 7.59 -2.78
C ALA A 78 6.15 9.12 -2.89
#